data_AF-A2FSN4-F1
#
_entry.id   AF-A2FSN4-F1
#
_cell.length_a   1.000
_cell.length_b   1.000
_cell.length_c   1.000
_cell.angle_alpha   90.00
_cell.angle_beta   90.00
_cell.angle_gamma   90.00
#
_symmetry.space_group_name_H-M   'P 1'
#
loop_
_entity.id
_entity.type
_entity.pdbx_description
1 polymer ?
#
loop_
_entity_poly.entity_id
_entity_poly.type
_entity_poly.pdbx_seq_one_letter_code
_entity_poly.pdbx_strand_id
1 'polypeptide(L)'
;MDKKYNWCSKCSNIKEEKAWITFAIRNKKINLRGYYLKAACCYLRCSCELSVIGTRCPLYSWSLQVSSDNITFSTVHHVEKDENMLSCAERTYDFHKSYLTKFVRLIQTDVYPGEPSTIGLNKIELFGDLIDDPDFEKGINFLSDYNDDDDVSIIGHISKNRNITVY
;
A
#
# COMPACT_ATOMS: atom_id res chain seq x y z
N MET A 1 11.04 -18.22 -5.13
CA MET A 1 12.22 -17.70 -4.40
C MET A 1 11.74 -16.50 -3.61
N ASP A 2 11.88 -16.50 -2.28
CA ASP A 2 11.40 -15.37 -1.47
C ASP A 2 12.25 -14.12 -1.73
N LYS A 3 11.60 -13.01 -2.09
CA LYS A 3 12.27 -11.73 -2.29
C LYS A 3 12.80 -11.25 -0.93
N LYS A 4 14.11 -11.00 -0.85
CA LYS A 4 14.78 -10.45 0.35
C LYS A 4 14.60 -8.93 0.49
N TYR A 5 13.97 -8.29 -0.49
CA TYR A 5 13.71 -6.86 -0.51
C TYR A 5 12.38 -6.54 0.19
N ASN A 6 12.34 -5.45 0.95
CA ASN A 6 11.12 -4.90 1.53
C ASN A 6 10.84 -3.55 0.87
N TRP A 7 9.58 -3.28 0.58
CA TRP A 7 9.11 -1.93 0.27
C TRP A 7 8.79 -1.20 1.58
N CYS A 8 9.22 0.05 1.69
CA CYS A 8 8.87 0.93 2.80
C CYS A 8 8.24 2.20 2.24
N SER A 9 7.16 2.66 2.87
CA SER A 9 6.67 4.01 2.61
C SER A 9 7.70 5.04 3.08
N LYS A 10 7.58 6.26 2.58
CA LYS A 10 8.21 7.40 3.28
C LYS A 10 7.68 7.44 4.72
N CYS A 11 8.53 7.89 5.64
CA CYS A 11 8.20 7.91 7.06
C CYS A 11 7.87 9.31 7.52
N SER A 12 6.92 9.39 8.45
CA SER A 12 6.56 10.65 9.10
C SER A 12 6.51 10.48 10.61
N ASN A 13 7.06 11.47 11.31
CA ASN A 13 6.91 11.58 12.76
C ASN A 13 5.57 12.21 13.16
N ILE A 14 4.77 12.65 12.18
CA ILE A 14 3.44 13.21 12.38
C ILE A 14 2.45 12.03 12.30
N LYS A 15 1.77 11.72 13.40
CA LYS A 15 0.86 10.57 13.48
C LYS A 15 -0.35 10.71 12.55
N GLU A 16 -0.73 11.95 12.27
CA GLU A 16 -1.86 12.29 11.40
C GLU A 16 -1.52 12.08 9.91
N GLU A 17 -0.23 12.09 9.54
CA GLU A 17 0.21 11.77 8.18
C GLU A 17 0.20 10.25 7.99
N LYS A 18 -0.92 9.73 7.48
CA LYS A 18 -1.11 8.28 7.26
C LYS A 18 -0.27 7.78 6.08
N ALA A 19 0.61 6.82 6.34
CA ALA A 19 1.32 6.10 5.28
C ALA A 19 0.35 5.27 4.45
N TRP A 20 0.53 5.25 3.12
CA TRP A 20 -0.27 4.44 2.22
C TRP A 20 0.50 4.04 0.95
N ILE A 21 -0.05 3.06 0.25
CA ILE A 21 0.36 2.61 -1.08
C ILE A 21 -0.87 2.28 -1.91
N THR A 22 -0.88 2.69 -3.17
CA THR A 22 -1.97 2.42 -4.11
C THR A 22 -1.44 1.61 -5.29
N PHE A 23 -2.20 0.58 -5.67
CA PHE A 23 -1.92 -0.34 -6.76
C PHE A 23 -2.96 -0.15 -7.85
N ALA A 24 -2.50 -0.16 -9.09
CA ALA A 24 -3.34 -0.24 -10.28
C ALA A 24 -2.64 -1.07 -11.34
N ILE A 25 -3.42 -1.73 -12.20
CA ILE A 25 -2.91 -2.50 -13.33
C ILE A 25 -3.31 -1.78 -14.61
N ARG A 26 -2.32 -1.61 -15.49
CA ARG A 26 -2.52 -0.95 -16.79
C ARG A 26 -3.61 -1.63 -17.59
N ASN A 27 -4.57 -0.86 -18.11
CA ASN A 27 -5.67 -1.35 -18.93
C ASN A 27 -6.55 -2.45 -18.30
N LYS A 28 -6.51 -2.63 -16.97
CA LYS A 28 -7.32 -3.63 -16.26
C LYS A 28 -8.09 -3.03 -15.10
N LYS A 29 -9.32 -3.49 -14.90
CA LYS A 29 -10.04 -3.42 -13.62
C LYS A 29 -9.81 -4.73 -12.87
N ILE A 30 -9.90 -4.66 -11.54
CA ILE A 30 -9.71 -5.78 -10.64
C ILE A 30 -11.08 -6.10 -10.03
N ASN A 31 -11.54 -7.35 -10.17
CA ASN A 31 -12.65 -7.89 -9.40
C ASN A 31 -12.10 -8.51 -8.11
N LEU A 32 -11.81 -7.67 -7.12
CA LEU A 32 -11.07 -8.01 -5.91
C LEU A 32 -11.93 -8.86 -4.96
N ARG A 33 -11.37 -9.97 -4.45
CA ARG A 33 -12.04 -10.93 -3.55
C ARG A 33 -11.30 -11.18 -2.25
N GLY A 34 -10.09 -10.67 -2.12
CA GLY A 34 -9.28 -10.87 -0.94
C GLY A 34 -7.86 -10.37 -1.17
N TYR A 35 -7.03 -10.53 -0.16
CA TYR A 35 -5.62 -10.16 -0.25
C TYR A 35 -4.78 -10.88 0.80
N TYR A 36 -3.50 -11.00 0.49
CA TYR A 36 -2.46 -11.45 1.40
C TYR A 36 -1.48 -10.31 1.66
N LEU A 37 -1.03 -10.21 2.90
CA LEU A 37 0.04 -9.31 3.32
C LEU A 37 1.13 -10.09 4.01
N LYS A 38 2.37 -9.71 3.73
CA LYS A 38 3.54 -10.02 4.56
C LYS A 38 4.20 -8.72 4.97
N ALA A 39 4.24 -8.47 6.27
CA ALA A 39 4.96 -7.34 6.84
C ALA A 39 6.45 -7.40 6.48
N ALA A 40 7.12 -6.24 6.51
CA ALA A 40 8.54 -6.18 6.24
C ALA A 40 9.34 -7.13 7.14
N CYS A 41 10.31 -7.82 6.54
CA CYS A 41 11.13 -8.80 7.24
C CYS A 41 12.38 -8.21 7.91
N CYS A 42 12.76 -6.98 7.55
CA CYS A 42 13.86 -6.24 8.15
C CYS A 42 15.20 -7.02 8.26
N TYR A 43 15.48 -7.94 7.32
CA TYR A 43 16.65 -8.84 7.36
C TYR A 43 18.01 -8.14 7.55
N LEU A 44 18.12 -6.88 7.13
CA LEU A 44 19.29 -6.04 7.37
C LEU A 44 18.90 -4.80 8.17
N ARG A 45 18.04 -3.93 7.61
CA ARG A 45 17.43 -2.78 8.29
C ARG A 45 16.05 -2.51 7.68
N CYS A 46 15.08 -2.15 8.51
CA CYS A 46 13.88 -1.42 8.07
C CYS A 46 14.13 0.05 8.36
N SER A 47 14.80 0.76 7.45
CA SER A 47 15.10 2.17 7.68
C SER A 47 14.09 3.04 6.96
N CYS A 48 13.24 3.68 7.74
CA CYS A 48 12.92 5.08 7.49
C CYS A 48 14.23 5.87 7.38
N GLU A 49 14.42 6.64 6.31
CA GLU A 49 15.62 7.51 6.15
C GLU A 49 15.79 8.54 7.28
N LEU A 50 14.74 8.74 8.10
CA LEU A 50 14.75 9.51 9.33
C LEU A 50 15.44 8.74 10.47
N SER A 51 16.74 8.49 10.31
CA SER A 51 17.84 8.47 11.29
C SER A 51 17.67 7.98 12.75
N VAL A 52 16.55 7.38 13.18
CA VAL A 52 16.47 6.73 14.48
C VAL A 52 16.73 5.25 14.28
N ILE A 53 17.88 4.81 14.76
CA ILE A 53 18.28 3.41 14.82
C ILE A 53 17.12 2.61 15.44
N GLY A 54 16.52 1.66 14.69
CA GLY A 54 15.68 0.60 15.27
C GLY A 54 14.19 0.60 14.92
N THR A 55 13.69 1.39 13.97
CA THR A 55 12.28 1.30 13.53
C THR A 55 11.96 -0.08 12.97
N ARG A 56 10.89 -0.72 13.47
CA ARG A 56 10.48 -2.07 13.04
C ARG A 56 9.43 -2.06 11.93
N CYS A 57 8.85 -0.88 11.66
CA CYS A 57 7.79 -0.65 10.68
C CYS A 57 6.63 -1.67 10.78
N PRO A 58 6.08 -1.96 11.98
CA PRO A 58 4.98 -2.91 12.11
C PRO A 58 3.70 -2.38 11.42
N LEU A 59 2.91 -3.30 10.89
CA LEU A 59 1.55 -3.00 10.47
C LEU A 59 0.64 -3.21 11.67
N TYR A 60 0.08 -2.14 12.24
CA TYR A 60 -0.71 -2.22 13.47
C TYR A 60 -2.21 -2.13 13.21
N SER A 61 -2.67 -0.98 12.71
CA SER A 61 -4.02 -0.82 12.19
C SER A 61 -3.96 -0.38 10.73
N TRP A 62 -4.71 -1.04 9.87
CA TRP A 62 -4.75 -0.70 8.45
C TRP A 62 -6.12 -0.91 7.83
N SER A 63 -6.35 -0.22 6.73
CA SER A 63 -7.49 -0.46 5.85
C SER A 63 -7.01 -0.83 4.46
N LEU A 64 -7.71 -1.79 3.85
CA LEU A 64 -7.70 -1.94 2.41
C LEU A 64 -8.89 -1.16 1.85
N GLN A 65 -8.62 -0.28 0.90
CA GLN A 65 -9.58 0.60 0.27
C GLN A 65 -9.58 0.38 -1.24
N VAL A 66 -10.70 0.66 -1.88
CA VAL A 66 -10.88 0.55 -3.33
C VAL A 66 -11.40 1.87 -3.90
N SER A 67 -11.05 2.16 -5.15
CA SER A 67 -11.49 3.37 -5.85
C SER A 67 -11.58 3.15 -7.36
N SER A 68 -12.52 3.82 -8.02
CA SER A 68 -12.62 3.87 -9.48
C SER A 68 -11.87 5.06 -10.09
N ASP A 69 -11.57 6.10 -9.30
CA ASP A 69 -11.11 7.41 -9.77
C ASP A 69 -9.80 7.89 -9.11
N ASN A 70 -9.24 7.12 -8.17
CA ASN A 70 -8.08 7.48 -7.35
C ASN A 70 -8.27 8.76 -6.51
N ILE A 71 -9.51 9.20 -6.31
CA ILE A 71 -9.87 10.38 -5.51
C ILE A 71 -10.73 9.93 -4.34
N THR A 72 -11.84 9.23 -4.63
CA THR A 72 -12.79 8.75 -3.64
C THR A 72 -12.50 7.29 -3.31
N PHE A 73 -12.20 7.02 -2.04
CA PHE A 73 -11.84 5.69 -1.56
C PHE A 73 -12.89 5.15 -0.59
N SER A 74 -13.30 3.91 -0.83
CA SER A 74 -14.18 3.16 0.07
C SER A 74 -13.40 2.04 0.76
N THR A 75 -13.53 1.94 2.08
CA THR A 75 -12.92 0.84 2.85
C THR A 75 -13.66 -0.46 2.61
N VAL A 76 -12.94 -1.50 2.20
CA VAL A 76 -13.49 -2.84 1.97
C VAL A 76 -13.08 -3.83 3.05
N HIS A 77 -11.98 -3.57 3.73
CA HIS A 77 -11.52 -4.35 4.87
C HIS A 77 -10.73 -3.45 5.82
N HIS A 78 -10.86 -3.72 7.14
CA HIS A 78 -10.19 -2.96 8.18
C HIS A 78 -9.70 -3.91 9.26
N VAL A 79 -8.46 -3.70 9.71
CA VAL A 79 -7.86 -4.38 10.85
C VAL A 79 -7.51 -3.33 11.89
N GLU A 80 -7.99 -3.54 13.10
CA GLU A 80 -7.72 -2.69 14.25
C GLU A 80 -6.69 -3.39 15.15
N LYS A 81 -5.53 -2.75 15.32
CA LYS A 81 -4.56 -3.04 16.38
C LYS A 81 -4.09 -4.50 16.43
N ASP A 82 -3.72 -5.10 15.30
CA ASP A 82 -3.10 -6.42 15.28
C ASP A 82 -1.68 -6.36 15.86
N GLU A 83 -1.55 -6.68 17.14
CA GLU A 83 -0.26 -6.72 17.86
C GLU A 83 0.69 -7.80 17.35
N ASN A 84 0.18 -8.76 16.55
CA ASN A 84 0.94 -9.89 16.04
C ASN A 84 1.37 -9.69 14.58
N MET A 85 1.02 -8.57 13.92
CA MET A 85 1.46 -8.25 12.57
C MET A 85 2.82 -7.51 12.59
N LEU A 86 3.81 -8.20 13.17
CA LEU A 86 5.19 -7.76 13.36
C LEU A 86 6.09 -8.21 12.20
N SER A 87 7.41 -8.13 12.36
CA SER A 87 8.38 -8.46 11.31
C SER A 87 8.17 -9.85 10.70
N CYS A 88 8.15 -9.91 9.37
CA CYS A 88 7.82 -11.10 8.57
C CYS A 88 6.45 -11.74 8.80
N ALA A 89 5.62 -11.21 9.71
CA ALA A 89 4.29 -11.77 9.95
C ALA A 89 3.45 -11.68 8.69
N GLU A 90 2.61 -12.68 8.48
CA GLU A 90 1.75 -12.79 7.32
C GLU A 90 0.30 -13.00 7.71
N ARG A 91 -0.58 -12.49 6.86
CA ARG A 91 -2.03 -12.56 7.02
C ARG A 91 -2.69 -12.69 5.66
N THR A 92 -3.75 -13.48 5.62
CA THR A 92 -4.61 -13.67 4.45
C THR A 92 -6.02 -13.28 4.85
N TYR A 93 -6.69 -12.53 3.99
CA TYR A 93 -8.06 -12.07 4.20
C TYR A 93 -8.90 -12.34 2.96
N ASP A 94 -9.98 -13.07 3.14
CA ASP A 94 -11.00 -13.32 2.12
C ASP A 94 -12.22 -12.45 2.37
N PHE A 95 -12.82 -11.93 1.30
CA PHE A 95 -14.00 -11.10 1.38
C PHE A 95 -15.26 -11.92 1.10
N HIS A 96 -16.35 -11.60 1.81
CA HIS A 96 -17.67 -12.22 1.56
C HIS A 96 -18.27 -11.87 0.19
N LYS A 97 -17.79 -10.79 -0.43
CA LYS A 97 -18.22 -10.33 -1.75
C LYS A 97 -17.02 -9.83 -2.54
N SER A 98 -17.17 -9.72 -3.86
CA SER A 98 -16.16 -9.12 -4.71
C SER A 98 -16.38 -7.62 -4.91
N TYR A 99 -15.31 -6.90 -5.22
CA TYR A 99 -15.31 -5.45 -5.45
C TYR A 99 -14.66 -5.15 -6.79
N LEU A 100 -15.44 -4.68 -7.75
CA LEU A 100 -14.92 -4.20 -9.03
C LEU A 100 -14.27 -2.82 -8.85
N THR A 101 -12.99 -2.70 -9.14
CA THR A 101 -12.23 -1.48 -8.85
C THR A 101 -11.08 -1.26 -9.83
N LYS A 102 -10.57 -0.02 -9.88
CA LYS A 102 -9.38 0.33 -10.66
C LYS A 102 -8.13 0.48 -9.78
N PHE A 103 -8.32 1.02 -8.58
CA PHE A 103 -7.26 1.32 -7.64
C PHE A 103 -7.52 0.59 -6.32
N VAL A 104 -6.50 -0.07 -5.81
CA VAL A 104 -6.52 -0.69 -4.48
C VAL A 104 -5.50 0.03 -3.62
N ARG A 105 -5.90 0.54 -2.47
CA ARG A 105 -5.02 1.25 -1.53
C ARG A 105 -4.91 0.50 -0.22
N LEU A 106 -3.69 0.26 0.24
CA LEU A 106 -3.41 -0.09 1.62
C LEU A 106 -3.01 1.18 2.37
N ILE A 107 -3.70 1.49 3.46
CA ILE A 107 -3.43 2.68 4.29
C ILE A 107 -3.32 2.30 5.75
N GLN A 108 -2.32 2.85 6.43
CA GLN A 108 -2.19 2.74 7.87
C GLN A 108 -3.19 3.69 8.52
N THR A 109 -4.06 3.16 9.38
CA THR A 109 -5.11 3.95 10.05
C THR A 109 -4.70 4.39 11.44
N ASP A 110 -3.80 3.64 12.07
CA ASP A 110 -3.19 3.96 13.37
C ASP A 110 -1.77 3.36 13.43
N VAL A 111 -0.90 4.01 14.19
CA VAL A 111 0.52 3.63 14.32
C VAL A 111 0.74 2.79 15.57
N TYR A 112 1.70 1.87 15.50
CA TYR A 112 2.08 1.12 16.69
C TYR A 112 2.64 2.09 17.75
N PRO A 113 2.29 1.96 19.04
CA PRO A 113 2.78 2.86 20.08
C PRO A 113 4.31 2.98 20.11
N GLY A 114 4.81 4.21 19.92
CA GLY A 114 6.24 4.51 19.92
C GLY A 114 6.93 4.36 18.55
N GLU A 115 6.23 3.94 17.50
CA GLU A 115 6.76 3.86 16.13
C GLU A 115 6.26 5.07 15.29
N PRO A 116 7.04 5.51 14.28
CA PRO A 116 6.61 6.53 13.33
C PRO A 116 5.50 6.00 12.41
N SER A 117 4.81 6.93 11.72
CA SER A 117 3.89 6.55 10.64
C SER A 117 4.68 6.06 9.43
N THR A 118 4.56 4.76 9.16
CA THR A 118 5.26 4.06 8.09
C THR A 118 4.59 2.71 7.82
N ILE A 119 4.62 2.27 6.56
CA ILE A 119 4.25 0.91 6.16
C ILE A 119 5.50 0.22 5.64
N GLY A 120 5.85 -0.92 6.24
CA GLY A 120 6.82 -1.86 5.70
C GLY A 120 6.14 -3.13 5.17
N LEU A 121 6.35 -3.45 3.90
CA LEU A 121 5.82 -4.66 3.27
C LEU A 121 6.96 -5.47 2.64
N ASN A 122 6.97 -6.78 2.89
CA ASN A 122 7.76 -7.70 2.10
C ASN A 122 6.99 -8.14 0.85
N LYS A 123 5.68 -8.40 1.01
CA LYS A 123 4.83 -8.93 -0.05
C LYS A 123 3.39 -8.49 0.15
N ILE A 124 2.71 -8.23 -0.96
CA ILE A 124 1.26 -8.09 -1.02
C ILE A 124 0.78 -8.87 -2.25
N GLU A 125 -0.32 -9.59 -2.10
CA GLU A 125 -1.00 -10.24 -3.22
C GLU A 125 -2.47 -9.86 -3.16
N LEU A 126 -3.04 -9.52 -4.30
CA LEU A 126 -4.46 -9.22 -4.45
C LEU A 126 -5.12 -10.42 -5.13
N PHE A 127 -6.16 -10.96 -4.52
CA PHE A 127 -6.90 -12.10 -5.07
C PHE A 127 -8.13 -11.62 -5.81
N GLY A 128 -8.35 -12.12 -7.01
CA GLY A 128 -9.47 -11.72 -7.85
C GLY A 128 -9.22 -12.00 -9.31
N ASP A 129 -10.12 -11.48 -10.15
CA ASP A 129 -10.03 -11.60 -11.61
C ASP A 129 -9.67 -10.25 -12.23
N LEU A 130 -8.94 -10.27 -13.34
CA LEU A 130 -8.67 -9.08 -14.14
C LEU A 130 -9.71 -8.96 -15.25
N ILE A 131 -10.25 -7.76 -15.41
CA ILE A 131 -11.23 -7.41 -16.44
C ILE A 131 -10.62 -6.33 -17.32
N ASP A 132 -10.74 -6.45 -18.64
CA ASP A 132 -10.26 -5.43 -19.57
C ASP A 132 -10.93 -4.07 -19.30
N ASP A 133 -10.11 -3.02 -19.36
CA ASP A 133 -10.52 -1.65 -19.13
C ASP A 133 -10.02 -0.76 -20.27
N PRO A 134 -10.81 -0.63 -21.35
CA PRO A 134 -10.41 0.10 -22.56
C PRO A 134 -10.30 1.62 -22.34
N ASP A 135 -10.84 2.16 -21.24
CA ASP A 135 -10.84 3.59 -20.90
C ASP A 135 -9.67 4.02 -19.98
N PHE A 136 -8.60 3.21 -19.88
CA PHE A 136 -7.49 3.42 -18.95
C PHE A 136 -6.91 4.84 -18.95
N GLU A 137 -6.69 5.41 -20.13
CA GLU A 137 -5.98 6.68 -20.28
C GLU A 137 -6.78 7.90 -19.79
N LYS A 138 -8.09 7.77 -19.56
CA LYS A 138 -8.93 8.90 -19.13
C LYS A 138 -8.85 9.22 -17.63
N GLY A 139 -8.16 8.40 -16.83
CA GLY A 139 -8.31 8.43 -15.37
C GLY A 139 -7.05 8.59 -14.55
N ILE A 140 -5.85 8.71 -15.15
CA ILE A 140 -4.62 8.55 -14.35
C ILE A 140 -3.52 9.57 -14.69
N ASN A 141 -3.32 10.51 -13.77
CA ASN A 141 -2.08 11.28 -13.68
C ASN A 141 -1.07 10.48 -12.83
N PHE A 142 -0.30 9.60 -13.47
CA PHE A 142 0.87 8.99 -12.85
C PHE A 142 2.03 9.99 -12.91
N LEU A 143 2.57 10.40 -11.75
CA LEU A 143 3.88 11.05 -11.67
C LEU A 143 4.91 9.98 -11.29
N SER A 144 5.30 9.13 -12.23
CA SER A 144 6.49 8.29 -12.08
C SER A 144 7.01 7.85 -13.46
N ASP A 145 8.03 8.55 -13.95
CA ASP A 145 9.00 8.02 -14.90
C ASP A 145 9.66 6.80 -14.25
N TYR A 146 9.41 5.58 -14.74
CA TYR A 146 10.40 4.49 -14.73
C TYR A 146 10.02 3.44 -15.80
N ASN A 147 11.06 3.06 -16.56
CA ASN A 147 11.05 2.22 -17.76
C ASN A 147 10.49 0.80 -17.58
N ASP A 148 9.89 0.34 -18.68
CA ASP A 148 9.74 -1.03 -19.21
C ASP A 148 10.16 -2.21 -18.32
N ASP A 149 9.19 -3.07 -18.00
CA ASP A 149 8.98 -4.39 -18.64
C ASP A 149 8.15 -5.37 -17.78
N ASP A 150 7.54 -4.90 -16.67
CA ASP A 150 6.51 -5.66 -15.95
C ASP A 150 5.46 -4.67 -15.40
N ASP A 151 4.25 -4.67 -15.98
CA ASP A 151 3.14 -3.73 -15.71
C ASP A 151 2.56 -3.85 -14.26
N VAL A 152 3.34 -3.45 -13.25
CA VAL A 152 2.86 -3.18 -11.89
C VAL A 152 3.23 -1.75 -11.53
N SER A 153 2.30 -0.82 -11.74
CA SER A 153 2.45 0.55 -11.26
C SER A 153 2.21 0.60 -9.74
N ILE A 154 3.30 0.59 -8.97
CA ILE A 154 3.28 0.79 -7.52
C ILE A 154 3.34 2.30 -7.25
N ILE A 155 2.21 2.91 -6.89
CA ILE A 155 2.16 4.33 -6.50
C ILE A 155 2.14 4.43 -4.97
N GLY A 156 3.29 4.75 -4.37
CA GLY A 156 3.38 5.14 -2.96
C GLY A 156 3.58 6.64 -2.82
N HIS A 157 2.54 7.41 -2.49
CA HIS A 157 2.68 8.80 -2.06
C HIS A 157 2.27 8.94 -0.60
N ILE A 158 2.86 9.91 0.12
CA ILE A 158 2.26 10.45 1.34
C ILE A 158 1.40 11.63 0.89
N SER A 159 0.15 11.68 1.37
CA SER A 159 -0.69 12.86 1.16
C SER A 159 -0.08 14.03 1.93
N LYS A 160 0.60 14.93 1.22
CA LYS A 160 0.97 16.26 1.75
C LYS A 160 0.11 17.31 1.07
N ASN A 161 -0.70 17.96 1.89
CA ASN A 161 -1.43 19.15 1.50
C ASN A 161 -0.41 20.31 1.42
N ARG A 162 0.09 20.66 0.22
CA ARG A 162 0.45 22.02 -0.27
C ARG A 162 1.35 21.97 -1.53
N ASN A 163 0.99 22.86 -2.47
CA ASN A 163 1.58 23.15 -3.79
C ASN A 163 3.10 22.98 -3.92
N ILE A 164 3.54 22.16 -4.87
CA ILE A 164 4.81 22.35 -5.59
C ILE A 164 4.64 21.87 -7.05
N THR A 165 4.85 22.80 -7.99
CA THR A 165 5.12 22.58 -9.42
C THR A 165 6.60 22.28 -9.59
N VAL A 166 7.01 21.27 -10.39
CA VAL A 166 8.32 21.27 -11.08
C VAL A 166 8.24 20.40 -12.36
N TYR A 167 8.89 20.95 -13.38
CA TYR A 167 9.17 20.59 -14.80
C TYR A 167 9.33 19.12 -15.18
#